data_AF-A0A5B6UDA2-F1
#
_entry.id   AF-A0A5B6UDA2-F1
#
_cell.length_a   1.000
_cell.length_b   1.000
_cell.length_c   1.000
_cell.angle_alpha   90.00
_cell.angle_beta   90.00
_cell.angle_gamma   90.00
#
_symmetry.space_group_name_H-M   'P 1'
#
loop_
_entity.id
_entity.type
_entity.pdbx_description
1 polymer ?
#
loop_
_entity_poly.entity_id
_entity_poly.type
_entity_poly.pdbx_seq_one_letter_code
_entity_poly.pdbx_strand_id
1 'polypeptide(L)' 'MVGQVNYKDGLLLFRGRLVIPSDSILRQKLLKKFHSSPIGGHVGITCTFHRVFSILFWKGMCHDVQRFVSECQVCQ' A
#
# COMPACT_ATOMS: atom_id res chain seq x y z
N MET A 1 -13.55 3.27 18.73
CA MET A 1 -12.38 2.38 18.99
C MET A 1 -11.15 2.99 18.36
N VAL A 2 -10.29 3.63 19.15
CA VAL A 2 -9.03 4.21 18.66
C VAL A 2 -8.12 3.04 18.28
N GLY A 3 -7.73 2.93 17.01
CA GLY A 3 -6.81 1.89 16.58
C GLY A 3 -5.44 2.09 17.24
N GLN A 4 -4.86 1.02 17.78
CA GLN A 4 -3.59 1.09 18.49
C GLN A 4 -2.46 1.47 17.51
N VAL A 5 -1.80 2.59 17.82
CA VAL A 5 -0.60 3.08 17.16
C VAL A 5 0.57 2.88 18.13
N ASN A 6 1.67 2.29 17.67
CA ASN A 6 2.87 2.06 18.47
C ASN A 6 4.07 2.71 17.77
N TYR A 7 5.01 3.26 18.55
CA TYR A 7 6.28 3.76 18.05
C TYR A 7 7.40 2.83 18.51
N LYS A 8 8.23 2.33 17.59
CA LYS A 8 9.32 1.39 17.89
C LYS A 8 10.48 1.61 16.93
N ASP A 9 11.70 1.73 17.46
CA ASP A 9 12.95 1.85 16.68
C ASP A 9 12.90 2.96 15.60
N GLY A 10 12.26 4.08 15.89
CA GLY A 10 12.10 5.17 14.92
C GLY A 10 10.88 5.05 14.00
N LEU A 11 10.15 3.94 14.06
CA LEU A 11 9.06 3.58 13.14
C LEU A 11 7.70 3.71 13.81
N LEU A 12 6.73 4.26 13.05
CA LEU A 12 5.32 4.29 13.45
C LEU A 12 4.61 3.04 12.92
N LEU A 13 3.97 2.30 13.81
CA LEU A 13 3.22 1.09 13.50
C LEU A 13 1.74 1.28 13.82
N PHE A 14 0.86 0.94 12.88
CA PHE A 14 -0.58 0.86 13.10
C PHE A 14 -1.02 -0.59 13.03
N ARG A 15 -1.54 -1.15 14.13
CA ARG A 15 -1.91 -2.58 14.21
C ARG A 15 -0.80 -3.52 13.70
N GLY A 16 0.44 -3.22 14.07
CA GLY A 16 1.63 -4.00 13.67
C GLY A 16 2.18 -3.70 12.27
N ARG A 17 1.61 -2.75 11.53
CA ARG A 17 2.02 -2.43 10.15
C ARG A 17 2.71 -1.10 10.06
N LEU A 18 3.73 -1.01 9.23
CA LEU A 18 4.51 0.21 9.06
C LEU A 18 3.67 1.31 8.41
N VAL A 19 3.60 2.46 9.08
CA VAL A 19 2.86 3.61 8.60
C VAL A 19 3.72 4.39 7.61
N ILE A 20 3.17 4.64 6.42
CA ILE A 20 3.83 5.43 5.37
C ILE A 20 3.26 6.85 5.33
N PRO A 21 4.08 7.90 5.50
CA PRO A 21 3.67 9.31 5.42
C PRO A 21 3.04 9.70 4.06
N SER A 22 2.25 10.77 4.04
CA SER A 22 1.45 11.19 2.87
C SER A 22 2.22 11.89 1.77
N ASP A 23 3.28 12.57 2.15
CA ASP A 23 4.28 13.23 1.32
C ASP A 23 5.34 12.26 0.78
N SER A 24 5.23 10.96 1.11
CA SER A 24 6.26 9.99 0.74
C SER A 24 6.09 9.48 -0.70
N ILE A 25 7.11 9.72 -1.53
CA ILE A 25 7.27 9.06 -2.84
C ILE A 25 7.26 7.52 -2.76
N LEU A 26 7.48 6.97 -1.55
CA LEU A 26 7.44 5.53 -1.32
C LEU A 26 6.09 4.92 -1.63
N ARG A 27 4.97 5.63 -1.41
CA ARG A 27 3.62 5.07 -1.69
C ARG A 27 3.52 4.59 -3.14
N GLN A 28 3.91 5.43 -4.09
CA GLN A 28 3.90 5.10 -5.52
C GLN A 28 4.88 3.97 -5.86
N LYS A 29 6.10 4.00 -5.31
CA LYS A 29 7.09 2.92 -5.52
C LYS A 29 6.60 1.57 -4.99
N LEU A 30 5.95 1.58 -3.83
CA LEU A 30 5.37 0.39 -3.20
C LEU A 30 4.19 -0.14 -4.01
N LEU A 31 3.25 0.72 -4.41
CA LEU A 31 2.14 0.32 -5.27
C LEU A 31 2.63 -0.33 -6.57
N LYS A 32 3.60 0.28 -7.25
CA LYS A 32 4.24 -0.31 -8.44
C LYS A 32 4.87 -1.67 -8.14
N LYS A 33 5.59 -1.81 -7.01
CA LYS A 33 6.23 -3.07 -6.63
C LYS A 33 5.23 -4.19 -6.38
N PHE A 34 4.13 -3.91 -5.67
CA PHE A 34 3.13 -4.92 -5.33
C PHE A 34 2.15 -5.23 -6.46
N HIS A 35 1.89 -4.25 -7.33
CA HIS A 35 1.07 -4.41 -8.51
C HIS A 35 1.85 -5.09 -9.64
N SER A 36 2.99 -4.54 -10.06
CA SER A 36 3.72 -4.93 -11.28
C SER A 36 4.90 -5.87 -11.04
N SER A 37 4.75 -6.85 -10.16
CA SER A 37 5.78 -7.89 -9.97
C SER A 37 6.04 -8.65 -11.29
N PRO A 38 7.30 -8.92 -11.68
CA PRO A 38 7.61 -9.75 -12.85
C PRO A 38 6.99 -11.16 -12.77
N ILE A 39 6.77 -11.65 -11.55
CA ILE A 39 6.13 -12.94 -11.27
C ILE A 39 4.75 -12.64 -10.68
N GLY A 40 3.68 -12.91 -11.43
CA GLY A 40 2.30 -12.75 -10.96
C GLY A 40 1.92 -11.31 -10.58
N GLY A 41 2.44 -10.33 -11.34
CA GLY A 41 2.04 -8.93 -11.28
C GLY A 41 0.78 -8.63 -12.11
N HIS A 42 0.48 -7.35 -12.25
CA HIS A 42 -0.74 -6.81 -12.85
C HIS A 42 -2.02 -7.37 -12.21
N VAL A 43 -1.95 -7.65 -10.91
CA VAL A 43 -3.08 -8.13 -10.14
C VAL A 43 -4.09 -7.00 -9.90
N GLY A 44 -5.37 -7.35 -9.86
CA GLY A 44 -6.45 -6.39 -9.64
C GLY A 44 -6.37 -5.66 -8.29
N ILE A 45 -7.28 -4.70 -8.11
CA ILE A 45 -7.35 -3.79 -6.96
C ILE A 45 -7.32 -4.55 -5.62
N THR A 46 -8.21 -5.52 -5.43
CA THR A 46 -8.34 -6.29 -4.17
C THR A 46 -7.05 -7.02 -3.81
N CYS A 47 -6.41 -7.67 -4.78
CA CYS A 47 -5.16 -8.39 -4.56
C CYS A 47 -4.01 -7.42 -4.23
N THR A 48 -3.92 -6.31 -4.96
CA THR A 48 -2.91 -5.27 -4.71
C THR A 48 -3.09 -4.70 -3.30
N PHE A 49 -4.33 -4.35 -2.92
CA PHE A 49 -4.65 -3.82 -1.59
C PHE A 49 -4.26 -4.81 -0.49
N HIS A 50 -4.67 -6.08 -0.59
CA HIS A 50 -4.33 -7.08 0.44
C HIS A 50 -2.82 -7.30 0.58
N ARG A 51 -2.07 -7.34 -0.53
CA ARG A 51 -0.61 -7.48 -0.50
C ARG A 51 0.05 -6.31 0.25
N VAL A 52 -0.30 -5.08 -0.12
CA VAL A 52 0.25 -3.87 0.51
C VAL A 52 -0.18 -3.79 1.98
N PHE A 53 -1.47 -3.96 2.25
CA PHE A 53 -2.07 -3.82 3.57
C PHE A 53 -1.56 -4.89 4.53
N SER A 54 -1.07 -6.05 4.07
CA SER A 54 -0.53 -7.09 4.95
C SER A 54 0.63 -6.63 5.84
N ILE A 55 1.43 -5.67 5.34
CA ILE A 55 2.67 -5.22 5.99
C ILE A 55 2.75 -3.70 6.19
N LEU A 56 1.98 -2.93 5.40
CA LEU A 56 2.03 -1.47 5.41
C LEU A 56 0.65 -0.88 5.71
N PHE A 57 0.65 0.37 6.14
CA PHE A 57 -0.55 1.15 6.33
C PHE A 57 -0.34 2.61 5.92
N TRP A 58 -1.36 3.22 5.36
CA TRP A 58 -1.47 4.67 5.31
C TRP A 58 -2.93 5.10 5.16
N LYS A 59 -3.23 6.33 5.59
CA LYS A 59 -4.56 6.92 5.42
C LYS A 59 -4.84 7.14 3.93
N GLY A 60 -5.99 6.65 3.46
CA GLY A 60 -6.39 6.75 2.06
C GLY A 60 -5.92 5.59 1.17
N MET A 61 -5.29 4.55 1.72
CA MET A 61 -4.70 3.45 0.95
C MET A 61 -5.65 2.79 -0.06
N CYS A 62 -6.92 2.55 0.30
CA CYS A 62 -7.88 1.94 -0.63
C CYS A 62 -8.06 2.80 -1.90
N HIS A 63 -8.24 4.12 -1.72
CA HIS A 63 -8.38 5.07 -2.82
C HIS A 63 -7.11 5.15 -3.67
N ASP A 64 -5.94 5.22 -3.02
CA ASP A 64 -4.65 5.27 -3.73
C ASP A 64 -4.41 4.00 -4.56
N VAL A 65 -4.73 2.82 -4.03
CA VAL A 65 -4.63 1.55 -4.75
C VAL A 65 -5.59 1.52 -5.94
N GLN A 66 -6.85 1.90 -5.73
CA GLN A 66 -7.86 1.92 -6.79
C GLN A 66 -7.40 2.81 -7.95
N ARG A 67 -7.00 4.04 -7.64
CA ARG A 67 -6.50 5.00 -8.62
C ARG A 67 -5.30 4.46 -9.38
N PHE A 68 -4.31 3.92 -8.66
CA PHE A 68 -3.09 3.40 -9.26
C PHE A 68 -3.37 2.26 -10.25
N VAL A 69 -4.24 1.32 -9.87
CA VAL A 69 -4.57 0.17 -10.72
C VAL A 69 -5.44 0.59 -11.91
N SER A 70 -6.37 1.54 -11.73
CA SER A 70 -7.19 2.06 -12.85
C SER A 70 -6.38 2.81 -13.90
N GLU A 71 -5.24 3.40 -13.51
CA GLU A 71 -4.34 4.10 -14.43
C GLU A 71 -3.36 3.13 -15.14
N CYS A 72 -3.35 1.83 -14.79
CA CYS A 72 -2.44 0.85 -15.36
C CYS A 72 -2.83 0.41 -16.78
N GLN A 73 -2.07 0.85 -17.77
CA GLN A 73 -2.30 0.54 -19.19
C GLN A 73 -2.22 -0.95 -19.55
N VAL A 74 -1.52 -1.77 -18.76
CA VAL A 74 -1.42 -3.22 -19.00
C VAL A 74 -2.69 -3.95 -18.52
N CYS A 75 -3.41 -3.36 -17.57
CA CYS A 75 -4.63 -3.93 -16.98
C CYS A 75 -5.93 -3.41 -17.61
N GLN A 76 -5.85 -2.38 -18.46
CA GLN A 76 -6.98 -1.88 -19.27
C GLN A 76 -7.06 -2.65 -20.57
#